data_AF-A6FA72-F1
#
_entry.id   AF-A6FA72-F1
#
_cell.length_a   1.000
_cell.length_b   1.000
_cell.length_c   1.000
_cell.angle_alpha   90.00
_cell.angle_beta   90.00
_cell.angle_gamma   90.00
#
_symmetry.space_group_name_H-M   'P 1'
#
loop_
_entity.id
_entity.type
_entity.pdbx_description
1 polymer ?
#
loop_
_entity_poly.entity_id
_entity_poly.type
_entity_poly.pdbx_seq_one_letter_code
_entity_poly.pdbx_strand_id
1 'polypeptide(L)'
;MTIQNILLLITIATLTACSTPEEQSTYAYQHYKEQYIQFANILTECGNKRKKTLSDSTIDILKTLPQDSIEGFGHVINLADRKCMANIYRDFMESLLLAEVENYKNGHSVIEHELLIIKKIQFMDLYLPAKRKFEHLPADTQKALLSIQEMQEPFDGLDALERAWPKIYGVE
;
A
#
# COMPACT_ATOMS: atom_id res chain seq x y z
N MET A 1 -23.54 28.25 -51.82
CA MET A 1 -22.79 27.80 -50.61
C MET A 1 -23.72 27.93 -49.43
N THR A 2 -24.19 26.77 -49.00
CA THR A 2 -25.41 26.54 -48.23
C THR A 2 -25.24 26.82 -46.74
N ILE A 3 -26.32 27.30 -46.13
CA ILE A 3 -26.59 27.55 -44.71
C ILE A 3 -26.43 26.29 -43.82
N GLN A 4 -25.98 25.16 -44.39
CA GLN A 4 -25.77 23.88 -43.70
C GLN A 4 -24.51 23.82 -42.84
N ASN A 5 -23.54 24.72 -43.01
CA ASN A 5 -22.28 24.67 -42.24
C ASN A 5 -22.32 25.43 -40.90
N ILE A 6 -23.40 26.17 -40.60
CA ILE A 6 -23.52 26.90 -39.31
C ILE A 6 -24.18 26.03 -38.24
N LEU A 7 -25.01 25.05 -38.62
CA LEU A 7 -25.67 24.16 -37.66
C LEU A 7 -24.73 23.10 -37.05
N LEU A 8 -23.61 22.79 -37.71
CA LEU A 8 -22.65 21.80 -37.21
C LEU A 8 -21.67 22.36 -36.15
N LEU A 9 -21.60 23.69 -36.02
CA LEU A 9 -20.75 24.37 -35.03
C LEU A 9 -21.49 24.73 -33.74
N ILE A 10 -22.82 24.63 -33.72
CA ILE A 10 -23.64 24.93 -32.52
C ILE A 10 -23.93 23.66 -31.69
N THR A 11 -23.80 22.46 -32.26
CA THR A 11 -24.03 21.19 -31.55
C THR A 11 -22.79 20.58 -30.89
N ILE A 12 -21.58 21.11 -31.12
CA ILE A 12 -20.36 20.64 -30.43
C ILE A 12 -20.11 21.43 -29.12
N ALA A 13 -20.82 22.53 -28.90
CA ALA A 13 -20.66 23.38 -27.71
C ALA A 13 -21.48 22.96 -26.47
N THR A 14 -22.28 21.89 -26.54
CA THR A 14 -23.21 21.52 -25.43
C THR A 14 -22.94 20.15 -24.79
N LEU A 15 -21.78 19.53 -25.01
CA LEU A 15 -21.46 18.21 -24.42
C LEU A 15 -20.17 18.14 -23.61
N THR A 16 -19.59 19.27 -23.23
CA THR A 16 -18.94 19.32 -21.91
C THR A 16 -20.04 19.59 -20.90
N ALA A 17 -20.81 18.56 -20.57
CA ALA A 17 -21.59 18.60 -19.33
C ALA A 17 -20.55 18.81 -18.23
N CYS A 18 -20.40 20.06 -17.76
CA CYS A 18 -19.72 20.34 -16.52
C CYS A 18 -20.53 19.61 -15.45
N SER A 19 -20.05 18.45 -15.04
CA SER A 19 -20.57 17.78 -13.86
C SER A 19 -20.58 18.78 -12.72
N THR A 20 -21.66 18.80 -11.95
CA THR A 20 -21.74 19.71 -10.81
C THR A 20 -20.63 19.37 -9.81
N PRO A 21 -20.16 20.34 -8.99
CA PRO A 21 -19.19 20.06 -7.93
C PRO A 21 -19.59 18.86 -7.05
N GLU A 22 -20.88 18.73 -6.76
CA GLU A 22 -21.44 17.61 -5.99
C GLU A 22 -21.33 16.26 -6.73
N GLU A 23 -21.59 16.23 -8.04
CA GLU A 23 -21.41 15.04 -8.88
C GLU A 23 -19.93 14.63 -8.97
N GLN A 24 -19.01 15.60 -9.03
CA GLN A 24 -17.56 15.33 -9.07
C GLN A 24 -17.05 14.71 -7.77
N SER A 25 -17.42 15.29 -6.62
CA SER A 25 -17.06 14.73 -5.31
C SER A 25 -17.69 13.36 -5.08
N THR A 26 -18.94 13.17 -5.49
CA THR A 26 -19.63 11.89 -5.37
C THR A 26 -18.97 10.82 -6.24
N TYR A 27 -18.66 11.13 -7.49
CA TYR A 27 -17.95 10.22 -8.39
C TYR A 27 -16.57 9.85 -7.84
N ALA A 28 -15.76 10.83 -7.45
CA ALA A 28 -14.42 10.60 -6.92
C ALA A 28 -14.47 9.70 -5.68
N TYR A 29 -15.44 9.93 -4.80
CA TYR A 29 -15.62 9.13 -3.60
C TYR A 29 -16.11 7.69 -3.88
N GLN A 30 -17.04 7.52 -4.83
CA GLN A 30 -17.48 6.19 -5.26
C GLN A 30 -16.35 5.40 -5.91
N HIS A 31 -15.60 6.03 -6.82
CA HIS A 31 -14.45 5.41 -7.46
C HIS A 31 -13.40 4.98 -6.43
N TYR A 32 -13.12 5.84 -5.44
CA TYR A 32 -12.27 5.50 -4.31
C TYR A 32 -12.78 4.28 -3.52
N LYS A 33 -14.08 4.19 -3.21
CA LYS A 33 -14.64 3.02 -2.51
C LYS A 33 -14.44 1.72 -3.28
N GLU A 34 -14.62 1.75 -4.58
CA GLU A 34 -14.38 0.59 -5.44
C GLU A 34 -12.91 0.15 -5.38
N GLN A 35 -11.97 1.10 -5.49
CA GLN A 35 -10.54 0.81 -5.38
C GLN A 35 -10.16 0.30 -3.99
N TYR A 36 -10.76 0.83 -2.92
CA TYR A 36 -10.56 0.33 -1.56
C TYR A 36 -11.01 -1.13 -1.41
N ILE A 37 -12.17 -1.49 -1.97
CA ILE A 37 -12.66 -2.88 -1.95
C ILE A 37 -11.69 -3.80 -2.70
N GLN A 38 -11.23 -3.40 -3.87
CA GLN A 38 -10.24 -4.16 -4.64
C GLN A 38 -8.92 -4.31 -3.86
N PHE A 39 -8.44 -3.22 -3.27
CA PHE A 39 -7.26 -3.23 -2.42
C PHE A 39 -7.42 -4.19 -1.23
N ALA A 40 -8.54 -4.15 -0.52
CA ALA A 40 -8.82 -5.02 0.61
C ALA A 40 -8.90 -6.52 0.21
N ASN A 41 -9.45 -6.81 -0.96
CA ASN A 41 -9.47 -8.16 -1.50
C ASN A 41 -8.05 -8.66 -1.80
N ILE A 42 -7.22 -7.85 -2.47
CA ILE A 42 -5.82 -8.20 -2.75
C ILE A 42 -5.00 -8.32 -1.46
N LEU A 43 -5.23 -7.46 -0.46
CA LEU A 43 -4.61 -7.57 0.85
C LEU A 43 -4.92 -8.94 1.50
N THR A 44 -6.18 -9.38 1.40
CA THR A 44 -6.63 -10.70 1.88
C THR A 44 -5.94 -11.83 1.12
N GLU A 45 -5.86 -11.75 -0.20
CA GLU A 45 -5.16 -12.73 -1.03
C GLU A 45 -3.66 -12.80 -0.71
N CYS A 46 -3.02 -11.65 -0.51
CA CYS A 46 -1.62 -11.58 -0.08
C CYS A 46 -1.42 -12.21 1.30
N GLY A 47 -2.35 -11.98 2.23
CA GLY A 47 -2.39 -12.67 3.51
C GLY A 47 -2.52 -14.19 3.36
N ASN A 48 -3.34 -14.67 2.43
CA ASN A 48 -3.51 -16.10 2.16
C ASN A 48 -2.29 -16.74 1.49
N LYS A 49 -1.50 -15.96 0.74
CA LYS A 49 -0.22 -16.40 0.16
C LYS A 49 0.92 -16.41 1.17
N ARG A 50 0.71 -15.89 2.39
CA ARG A 50 1.73 -15.81 3.41
C ARG A 50 2.27 -17.20 3.73
N LYS A 51 3.56 -17.41 3.48
CA LYS A 51 4.26 -18.61 3.95
C LYS A 51 4.26 -18.60 5.46
N LYS A 52 3.68 -19.63 6.07
CA LYS A 52 3.67 -19.79 7.53
C LYS A 52 5.07 -19.98 8.12
N THR A 53 5.98 -20.53 7.31
CA THR A 53 7.29 -20.97 7.78
C THR A 53 8.30 -20.76 6.66
N LEU A 54 9.38 -20.05 6.94
CA LEU A 54 10.53 -19.97 6.03
C LEU A 54 11.32 -21.28 6.05
N SER A 55 11.99 -21.62 4.95
CA SER A 55 12.83 -22.82 4.87
C SER A 55 13.98 -22.79 5.89
N ASP A 56 14.44 -23.95 6.36
CA ASP A 56 15.57 -24.03 7.30
C ASP A 56 16.84 -23.40 6.73
N SER A 57 17.06 -23.50 5.41
CA SER A 57 18.17 -22.81 4.74
C SER A 57 18.07 -21.28 4.87
N THR A 58 16.87 -20.72 4.74
CA THR A 58 16.65 -19.27 4.95
C THR A 58 16.90 -18.89 6.41
N ILE A 59 16.40 -19.71 7.36
CA ILE A 59 16.62 -19.48 8.79
C ILE A 59 18.10 -19.53 9.14
N ASP A 60 18.86 -20.47 8.59
CA ASP A 60 20.29 -20.58 8.83
C ASP A 60 21.06 -19.38 8.28
N ILE A 61 20.66 -18.82 7.14
CA ILE A 61 21.20 -17.53 6.65
C ILE A 61 20.91 -16.43 7.66
N LEU A 62 19.66 -16.31 8.15
CA LEU A 62 19.29 -15.27 9.12
C LEU A 62 20.09 -15.35 10.43
N LYS A 63 20.36 -16.56 10.93
CA LYS A 63 21.19 -16.78 12.14
C LYS A 63 22.63 -16.28 11.98
N THR A 64 23.15 -16.19 10.75
CA THR A 64 24.51 -15.66 10.50
C THR A 64 24.58 -14.14 10.46
N LEU A 65 23.44 -13.45 10.36
CA LEU A 65 23.41 -12.00 10.32
C LEU A 65 23.71 -11.40 11.70
N PRO A 66 24.28 -10.19 11.78
CA PRO A 66 24.46 -9.48 13.05
C PRO A 66 23.13 -9.34 13.80
N GLN A 67 23.17 -9.40 15.13
CA GLN A 67 21.97 -9.33 15.96
C GLN A 67 21.13 -8.06 15.69
N ASP A 68 21.78 -6.96 15.38
CA ASP A 68 21.16 -5.66 15.07
C ASP A 68 20.23 -5.74 13.84
N SER A 69 20.43 -6.72 12.95
CA SER A 69 19.60 -6.95 11.75
C SER A 69 18.12 -7.14 12.07
N ILE A 70 17.81 -7.59 13.29
CA ILE A 70 16.46 -7.82 13.79
C ILE A 70 15.63 -6.53 13.76
N GLU A 71 16.27 -5.38 14.02
CA GLU A 71 15.58 -4.09 14.01
C GLU A 71 15.02 -3.72 12.64
N GLY A 72 15.66 -4.19 11.57
CA GLY A 72 15.22 -3.99 10.20
C GLY A 72 14.20 -5.01 9.70
N PHE A 73 13.97 -6.09 10.44
CA PHE A 73 13.17 -7.22 9.97
C PHE A 73 11.70 -6.84 9.70
N GLY A 74 11.14 -5.97 10.55
CA GLY A 74 9.81 -5.41 10.36
C GLY A 74 9.66 -4.68 9.01
N HIS A 75 10.72 -4.03 8.52
CA HIS A 75 10.68 -3.38 7.22
C HIS A 75 10.64 -4.39 6.08
N VAL A 76 11.40 -5.49 6.17
CA VAL A 76 11.43 -6.52 5.14
C VAL A 76 10.06 -7.21 5.00
N ILE A 77 9.41 -7.51 6.12
CA ILE A 77 8.03 -8.03 6.12
C ILE A 77 7.09 -7.06 5.39
N ASN A 78 7.16 -5.77 5.74
CA ASN A 78 6.34 -4.73 5.11
C ASN A 78 6.63 -4.59 3.60
N LEU A 79 7.88 -4.75 3.17
CA LEU A 79 8.25 -4.71 1.75
C LEU A 79 7.65 -5.90 0.99
N ALA A 80 7.69 -7.09 1.57
CA ALA A 80 7.11 -8.30 0.97
C ALA A 80 5.59 -8.14 0.76
N ASP A 81 4.88 -7.64 1.77
CA ASP A 81 3.45 -7.36 1.68
C ASP A 81 3.15 -6.28 0.62
N ARG A 82 3.94 -5.20 0.59
CA ARG A 82 3.80 -4.13 -0.43
C ARG A 82 4.06 -4.63 -1.85
N LYS A 83 5.07 -5.48 -2.05
CA LYS A 83 5.33 -6.09 -3.37
C LYS A 83 4.15 -6.91 -3.84
N CYS A 84 3.53 -7.69 -2.96
CA CYS A 84 2.34 -8.46 -3.30
C CYS A 84 1.16 -7.56 -3.73
N MET A 85 0.98 -6.41 -3.07
CA MET A 85 -0.11 -5.46 -3.36
C MET A 85 0.22 -4.45 -4.47
N ALA A 86 1.43 -4.47 -5.05
CA ALA A 86 1.94 -3.38 -5.88
C ALA A 86 1.03 -2.98 -7.05
N ASN A 87 0.37 -3.96 -7.66
CA ASN A 87 -0.48 -3.75 -8.83
C ASN A 87 -1.73 -2.92 -8.54
N ILE A 88 -2.29 -2.99 -7.33
CA ILE A 88 -3.52 -2.26 -6.95
C ILE A 88 -3.22 -1.07 -6.03
N TYR A 89 -2.08 -1.10 -5.33
CA TYR A 89 -1.74 -0.05 -4.37
C TYR A 89 -1.64 1.32 -5.02
N ARG A 90 -1.06 1.40 -6.23
CA ARG A 90 -0.97 2.66 -6.97
C ARG A 90 -2.35 3.23 -7.30
N ASP A 91 -3.23 2.43 -7.90
CA ASP A 91 -4.56 2.88 -8.33
C ASP A 91 -5.43 3.27 -7.12
N PHE A 92 -5.32 2.51 -6.04
CA PHE A 92 -5.91 2.86 -4.75
C PHE A 92 -5.41 4.23 -4.24
N MET A 93 -4.10 4.45 -4.24
CA MET A 93 -3.50 5.71 -3.81
C MET A 93 -3.90 6.90 -4.68
N GLU A 94 -3.98 6.71 -6.01
CA GLU A 94 -4.44 7.74 -6.94
C GLU A 94 -5.91 8.10 -6.71
N SER A 95 -6.78 7.10 -6.51
CA SER A 95 -8.20 7.33 -6.23
C SER A 95 -8.45 8.02 -4.89
N LEU A 96 -7.66 7.69 -3.86
CA LEU A 96 -7.69 8.35 -2.55
C LEU A 96 -7.34 9.83 -2.69
N LEU A 97 -6.25 10.14 -3.41
CA LEU A 97 -5.84 11.52 -3.66
C LEU A 97 -6.91 12.29 -4.45
N LEU A 98 -7.51 11.68 -5.47
CA LEU A 98 -8.59 12.30 -6.23
C LEU A 98 -9.80 12.64 -5.34
N ALA A 99 -10.22 11.68 -4.50
CA ALA A 99 -11.32 11.90 -3.56
C ALA A 99 -11.02 13.04 -2.57
N GLU A 100 -9.78 13.15 -2.10
CA GLU A 100 -9.36 14.26 -1.24
C GLU A 100 -9.39 15.60 -1.94
N VAL A 101 -8.85 15.69 -3.16
CA VAL A 101 -8.78 16.93 -3.92
C VAL A 101 -10.19 17.44 -4.22
N GLU A 102 -11.09 16.55 -4.65
CA GLU A 102 -12.48 16.93 -4.92
C GLU A 102 -13.24 17.26 -3.63
N ASN A 103 -12.97 16.56 -2.53
CA ASN A 103 -13.58 16.90 -1.25
C ASN A 103 -13.08 18.25 -0.71
N TYR A 104 -11.80 18.58 -0.88
CA TYR A 104 -11.23 19.86 -0.46
C TYR A 104 -11.85 21.04 -1.24
N LYS A 105 -12.11 20.87 -2.54
CA LYS A 105 -12.75 21.90 -3.38
C LYS A 105 -14.21 22.16 -2.99
N ASN A 106 -14.95 21.11 -2.64
CA ASN A 106 -16.41 21.14 -2.58
C ASN A 106 -16.97 21.07 -1.15
N GLY A 107 -16.17 20.62 -0.17
CA GLY A 107 -16.44 20.78 1.26
C GLY A 107 -17.45 19.80 1.87
N HIS A 108 -17.32 18.49 1.63
CA HIS A 108 -18.21 17.46 2.21
C HIS A 108 -17.62 16.83 3.49
N SER A 109 -18.10 17.26 4.66
CA SER A 109 -17.57 16.83 5.97
C SER A 109 -17.65 15.31 6.24
N VAL A 110 -18.68 14.63 5.72
CA VAL A 110 -18.81 13.17 5.84
C VAL A 110 -17.70 12.44 5.07
N ILE A 111 -17.45 12.87 3.83
CA ILE A 111 -16.38 12.32 2.98
C ILE A 111 -15.03 12.59 3.62
N GLU A 112 -14.82 13.79 4.17
CA GLU A 112 -13.58 14.13 4.88
C GLU A 112 -13.28 13.19 6.06
N HIS A 113 -14.29 12.90 6.89
CA HIS A 113 -14.13 12.03 8.05
C HIS A 113 -13.78 10.60 7.64
N GLU A 114 -14.46 10.05 6.62
CA GLU A 114 -14.22 8.70 6.13
C GLU A 114 -12.84 8.57 5.46
N LEU A 115 -12.42 9.57 4.68
CA LEU A 115 -11.05 9.63 4.12
C LEU A 115 -9.99 9.64 5.23
N LEU A 116 -10.22 10.39 6.31
CA LEU A 116 -9.28 10.49 7.43
C LEU A 116 -9.14 9.17 8.21
N ILE A 117 -10.24 8.44 8.44
CA ILE A 117 -10.18 7.11 9.06
C ILE A 117 -9.34 6.16 8.20
N ILE A 118 -9.60 6.13 6.89
CA ILE A 118 -8.93 5.16 6.01
C ILE A 118 -7.45 5.50 5.86
N LYS A 119 -7.08 6.78 5.76
CA LYS A 119 -5.68 7.21 5.87
C LYS A 119 -5.01 6.70 7.13
N LYS A 120 -5.65 6.83 8.29
CA LYS A 120 -5.07 6.35 9.55
C LYS A 120 -4.83 4.84 9.53
N ILE A 121 -5.73 4.07 8.92
CA ILE A 121 -5.57 2.62 8.79
C ILE A 121 -4.43 2.28 7.81
N GLN A 122 -4.35 2.95 6.67
CA GLN A 122 -3.38 2.64 5.61
C GLN A 122 -1.96 3.15 5.90
N PHE A 123 -1.86 4.34 6.49
CA PHE A 123 -0.58 4.97 6.84
C PHE A 123 -0.30 4.90 8.33
N MET A 124 -0.90 3.92 9.02
CA MET A 124 -0.74 3.74 10.45
C MET A 124 0.76 3.80 10.79
N ASP A 125 1.10 4.58 11.82
CA ASP A 125 2.46 4.96 12.23
C ASP A 125 3.41 3.79 12.52
N LEU A 126 3.00 2.54 12.31
CA LEU A 126 3.82 1.34 12.46
C LEU A 126 4.84 1.16 11.33
N TYR A 127 4.57 1.67 10.12
CA TYR A 127 5.46 1.47 8.96
C TYR A 127 6.73 2.34 9.02
N LEU A 128 6.61 3.59 9.48
CA LEU A 128 7.70 4.55 9.48
C LEU A 128 8.84 4.19 10.46
N PRO A 129 8.56 3.74 11.70
CA PRO A 129 9.60 3.28 12.63
C PRO A 129 10.36 2.08 12.10
N ALA A 130 9.66 1.09 11.51
CA ALA A 130 10.30 -0.09 10.95
C ALA A 130 11.25 0.27 9.80
N LYS A 131 10.80 1.13 8.87
CA LYS A 131 11.65 1.65 7.79
C LYS A 131 12.86 2.39 8.34
N ARG A 132 12.66 3.30 9.30
CA ARG A 132 13.75 4.07 9.90
C ARG A 132 14.80 3.15 10.52
N LYS A 133 14.39 2.16 11.32
CA LYS A 133 15.31 1.18 11.92
C LYS A 133 16.12 0.44 10.86
N PHE A 134 15.46 -0.02 9.80
CA PHE A 134 16.14 -0.65 8.67
C PHE A 134 17.18 0.27 8.01
N GLU A 135 16.83 1.54 7.75
CA GLU A 135 17.73 2.52 7.12
C GLU A 135 18.95 2.88 7.98
N HIS A 136 18.89 2.65 9.30
CA HIS A 136 20.03 2.86 10.21
C HIS A 136 20.99 1.67 10.26
N LEU A 137 20.62 0.51 9.70
CA LEU A 137 21.51 -0.64 9.64
C LEU A 137 22.70 -0.38 8.70
N PRO A 138 23.85 -1.04 8.90
CA PRO A 138 24.93 -1.04 7.92
C PRO A 138 24.43 -1.45 6.53
N ALA A 139 24.95 -0.81 5.47
CA ALA A 139 24.50 -1.06 4.10
C ALA A 139 24.60 -2.54 3.68
N ASP A 140 25.65 -3.24 4.14
CA ASP A 140 25.82 -4.67 3.87
C ASP A 140 24.73 -5.52 4.54
N THR A 141 24.31 -5.15 5.76
CA THR A 141 23.20 -5.79 6.47
C THR A 141 21.87 -5.57 5.75
N GLN A 142 21.60 -4.33 5.32
CA GLN A 142 20.41 -4.01 4.52
C GLN A 142 20.37 -4.85 3.25
N LYS A 143 21.49 -4.92 2.52
CA LYS A 143 21.61 -5.70 1.30
C LYS A 143 21.43 -7.19 1.56
N ALA A 144 22.03 -7.72 2.62
CA ALA A 144 21.90 -9.14 2.99
C ALA A 144 20.44 -9.51 3.23
N LEU A 145 19.73 -8.74 4.07
CA LEU A 145 18.30 -8.92 4.33
C LEU A 145 17.45 -8.87 3.05
N LEU A 146 17.70 -7.88 2.18
CA LEU A 146 16.96 -7.71 0.92
C LEU A 146 17.33 -8.74 -0.16
N SER A 147 18.44 -9.47 0.00
CA SER A 147 18.88 -10.49 -0.96
C SER A 147 18.26 -11.86 -0.73
N ILE A 148 17.62 -12.08 0.43
CA ILE A 148 16.97 -13.35 0.74
C ILE A 148 15.70 -13.47 -0.11
N GLN A 149 15.74 -14.37 -1.10
CA GLN A 149 14.68 -14.53 -2.10
C GLN A 149 13.34 -14.92 -1.46
N GLU A 150 13.36 -15.81 -0.48
CA GLU A 150 12.14 -16.29 0.17
C GLU A 150 11.41 -15.19 0.96
N MET A 151 12.13 -14.15 1.37
CA MET A 151 11.59 -12.98 2.07
C MET A 151 11.12 -11.87 1.12
N GLN A 152 11.15 -12.10 -0.20
CA GLN A 152 10.60 -11.17 -1.19
C GLN A 152 9.09 -11.36 -1.41
N GLU A 153 8.51 -12.43 -0.87
CA GLU A 153 7.08 -12.76 -0.88
C GLU A 153 6.55 -12.76 0.56
N PRO A 154 5.23 -12.55 0.79
CA PRO A 154 4.67 -12.53 2.13
C PRO A 154 5.03 -13.78 2.96
N PHE A 155 5.51 -13.58 4.19
CA PHE A 155 5.88 -14.65 5.12
C PHE A 155 5.51 -14.30 6.57
N ASP A 156 5.41 -15.29 7.45
CA ASP A 156 5.20 -15.08 8.88
C ASP A 156 6.49 -14.57 9.53
N GLY A 157 6.49 -13.28 9.88
CA GLY A 157 7.63 -12.64 10.50
C GLY A 157 7.91 -13.14 11.91
N LEU A 158 6.89 -13.55 12.66
CA LEU A 158 7.05 -14.02 14.04
C LEU A 158 7.71 -15.39 14.06
N ASP A 159 7.24 -16.35 13.24
CA ASP A 159 7.87 -17.67 13.08
C ASP A 159 9.36 -17.53 12.72
N ALA A 160 9.65 -16.67 11.73
CA ALA A 160 11.02 -16.45 11.29
C ALA A 160 11.91 -15.83 12.39
N LEU A 161 11.38 -14.86 13.14
CA LEU A 161 12.09 -14.21 14.24
C LEU A 161 12.41 -15.19 15.37
N GLU A 162 11.44 -16.01 15.78
CA GLU A 162 11.60 -17.00 16.84
C GLU A 162 12.65 -18.06 16.48
N ARG A 163 12.64 -18.53 15.23
CA ARG A 163 13.57 -19.58 14.76
C ARG A 163 14.97 -19.06 14.44
N ALA A 164 15.11 -17.80 14.01
CA ALA A 164 16.41 -17.21 13.70
C ALA A 164 17.10 -16.60 14.94
N TRP A 165 16.34 -16.02 15.87
CA TRP A 165 16.89 -15.35 17.06
C TRP A 165 16.17 -15.75 18.36
N PRO A 166 16.17 -17.05 18.73
CA PRO A 166 15.40 -17.61 19.85
C PRO A 166 15.71 -16.96 21.21
N LYS A 167 16.98 -16.59 21.43
CA LYS A 167 17.47 -15.99 22.69
C LYS A 167 16.79 -14.65 23.03
N ILE A 168 16.24 -13.96 22.04
CA ILE A 168 15.56 -12.67 22.27
C ILE A 168 14.11 -12.88 22.72
N TYR A 169 13.50 -14.00 22.33
CA TYR A 169 12.11 -14.32 22.59
C TYR A 169 11.91 -15.35 23.71
N GLY A 170 12.98 -15.76 24.38
CA GLY A 170 12.92 -16.66 25.55
C GLY A 170 12.52 -18.10 25.21
N VAL A 171 12.70 -18.52 23.96
CA VAL A 171 12.49 -19.90 23.52
C VAL A 171 13.87 -20.58 23.51
N GLU A 172 14.17 -21.39 24.53
CA GLU A 172 15.38 -22.24 24.60
C GLU A 172 15.12 -23.65 24.10
#